data_AF-A0A8T5M7G4-F1
#
_entry.id   AF-A0A8T5M7G4-F1
#
_cell.length_a   1.000
_cell.length_b   1.000
_cell.length_c   1.000
_cell.angle_alpha   90.00
_cell.angle_beta   90.00
_cell.angle_gamma   90.00
#
_symmetry.space_group_name_H-M   'P 1'
#
loop_
_entity.id
_entity.type
_entity.pdbx_description
1 polymer ?
#
loop_
_entity_poly.entity_id
_entity_poly.type
_entity_poly.pdbx_seq_one_letter_code
_entity_poly.pdbx_strand_id
1 'polypeptide(L)'
;MLYIHQLSHLTPKMAELESVYLVRELRDKMTFPLKEKELEEAFCKFFISLSELDLIQQAAAVTEPAREQIKLLLQKQSTLYEQINLERSLQLLKEIPAALQNNLAYLQQIQNWQSTSSIEIAKLFNQIPKLRTAEEKIQANEEIKKLFRFLLRNPNFNFYAQDIVHEGPAAQIKGLMESLEKGFFFHVSLDEEYKKVSFEMIKKRIPWAELQEVAEVEKNVRQIKKGIDAAYEANMRMVNFAVILYSYVKWLTSR
;
A
#
# COMPACT_ATOMS: atom_id res chain seq x y z
N MET A 1 1.68 12.38 10.01
CA MET A 1 1.83 13.18 8.77
C MET A 1 3.31 13.45 8.56
N LEU A 2 3.92 12.91 7.51
CA LEU A 2 5.30 13.24 7.14
C LEU A 2 5.27 14.51 6.29
N TYR A 3 5.87 15.59 6.78
CA TYR A 3 5.99 16.87 6.06
C TYR A 3 7.36 16.94 5.38
N ILE A 4 7.38 17.29 4.10
CA ILE A 4 8.60 17.43 3.32
C ILE A 4 8.84 18.93 3.09
N HIS A 5 9.93 19.47 3.63
CA HIS A 5 10.21 20.91 3.51
C HIS A 5 10.58 21.30 2.08
N GLN A 6 10.17 22.50 1.66
CA GLN A 6 10.65 23.11 0.42
C GLN A 6 12.18 23.35 0.49
N LEU A 7 12.86 23.34 -0.66
CA LEU A 7 14.30 23.63 -0.73
C LEU A 7 14.70 24.96 -0.06
N SER A 8 13.85 25.99 -0.17
CA SER A 8 14.02 27.29 0.50
C SER A 8 14.01 27.20 2.03
N HIS A 9 13.45 26.13 2.60
CA HIS A 9 13.30 25.92 4.04
C HIS A 9 14.34 24.94 4.59
N LEU A 10 15.20 24.38 3.75
CA LEU A 10 16.23 23.42 4.15
C LEU A 10 17.47 24.15 4.66
N THR A 11 17.63 24.20 5.98
CA THR A 11 18.88 24.66 6.60
C THR A 11 19.83 23.48 6.88
N PRO A 12 21.16 23.68 6.87
CA PRO A 12 22.13 22.63 7.20
C PRO A 12 21.88 21.99 8.58
N LYS A 13 21.46 22.80 9.56
CA LYS A 13 21.16 22.34 10.92
C LYS A 13 19.93 21.43 10.98
N MET A 14 18.90 21.70 10.17
CA MET A 14 17.75 20.81 10.02
C MET A 14 18.17 19.52 9.30
N ALA A 15 19.11 19.57 8.36
CA ALA A 15 19.64 18.41 7.63
C ALA A 15 20.33 17.42 8.55
N GLU A 16 21.05 17.87 9.56
CA GLU A 16 21.71 16.97 10.49
C GLU A 16 20.75 16.30 11.48
N LEU A 17 19.65 16.95 11.87
CA LEU A 17 18.72 16.42 12.89
C LEU A 17 17.81 15.29 12.38
N GLU A 18 17.42 15.31 11.11
CA GLU A 18 16.35 14.43 10.58
C GLU A 18 16.85 13.27 9.70
N SER A 19 18.12 13.28 9.29
CA SER A 19 18.59 12.46 8.15
C SER A 19 19.58 11.36 8.52
N VAL A 20 19.93 11.19 9.80
CA VAL A 20 21.23 10.62 10.20
C VAL A 20 21.45 9.17 9.75
N TYR A 21 20.45 8.28 9.84
CA TYR A 21 20.69 6.85 9.57
C TYR A 21 20.52 6.48 8.09
N LEU A 22 19.45 6.94 7.45
CA LEU A 22 19.12 6.61 6.05
C LEU A 22 20.04 7.30 5.04
N VAL A 23 20.49 8.53 5.31
CA VAL A 23 21.41 9.26 4.43
C VAL A 23 22.82 8.73 4.53
N ARG A 24 23.26 8.25 5.70
CA ARG A 24 24.61 7.68 5.87
C ARG A 24 24.84 6.50 4.93
N GLU A 25 23.91 5.53 4.88
CA GLU A 25 24.06 4.41 3.96
C GLU A 25 24.15 4.83 2.49
N LEU A 26 23.34 5.79 2.06
CA LEU A 26 23.38 6.29 0.68
C LEU A 26 24.63 7.10 0.39
N ARG A 27 25.05 7.96 1.33
CA ARG A 27 26.27 8.77 1.22
C ARG A 27 27.53 7.90 1.18
N ASP A 28 27.56 6.85 1.99
CA ASP A 28 28.73 5.98 2.11
C ASP A 28 28.83 5.01 0.92
N LYS A 29 27.69 4.70 0.26
CA LYS A 29 27.64 3.82 -0.91
C LYS A 29 27.73 4.55 -2.25
N MET A 30 27.39 5.85 -2.32
CA MET A 30 27.34 6.59 -3.59
C MET A 30 28.48 7.60 -3.73
N THR A 31 29.18 7.53 -4.86
CA THR A 31 30.21 8.52 -5.20
C THR A 31 29.61 9.63 -6.06
N PHE A 32 30.04 10.88 -5.82
CA PHE A 32 29.61 12.02 -6.64
C PHE A 32 30.65 12.30 -7.74
N PRO A 33 30.26 12.59 -8.99
CA PRO A 33 28.89 12.66 -9.51
C PRO A 33 28.22 11.28 -9.55
N LEU A 34 26.91 11.27 -9.28
CA LEU A 34 26.12 10.05 -9.25
C LEU A 34 26.08 9.39 -10.60
N LYS A 35 26.39 8.10 -10.62
CA LYS A 35 26.26 7.25 -11.80
C LYS A 35 24.91 6.55 -11.79
N GLU A 36 24.33 6.41 -12.97
CA GLU A 36 23.04 5.75 -13.17
C GLU A 36 22.99 4.35 -12.56
N LYS A 37 24.01 3.52 -12.82
CA LYS A 37 24.11 2.15 -12.28
C LYS A 37 24.11 2.11 -10.75
N GLU A 38 24.82 3.03 -10.10
CA GLU A 38 24.90 3.08 -8.64
C GLU A 38 23.53 3.46 -8.03
N LEU A 39 22.77 4.34 -8.72
CA LEU A 39 21.40 4.69 -8.33
C LEU A 39 20.42 3.53 -8.57
N GLU A 40 20.53 2.84 -9.70
CA GLU A 40 19.69 1.68 -10.01
C GLU A 40 19.88 0.57 -8.96
N GLU A 41 21.12 0.24 -8.62
CA GLU A 41 21.43 -0.75 -7.57
C GLU A 41 20.90 -0.32 -6.19
N ALA A 42 20.94 0.96 -5.87
CA ALA A 42 20.43 1.45 -4.59
C ALA A 42 18.90 1.55 -4.52
N PHE A 43 18.25 1.79 -5.67
CA PHE A 43 16.81 2.00 -5.76
C PHE A 43 16.02 0.76 -6.16
N CYS A 44 16.68 -0.29 -6.66
CA CYS A 44 16.02 -1.53 -7.06
C CYS A 44 15.17 -2.16 -5.94
N LYS A 45 15.55 -1.94 -4.66
CA LYS A 45 14.76 -2.37 -3.49
C LYS A 45 13.38 -1.73 -3.38
N PHE A 46 13.15 -0.61 -4.08
CA PHE A 46 11.86 0.07 -4.15
C PHE A 46 11.08 -0.27 -5.42
N PHE A 47 11.64 -1.03 -6.35
CA PHE A 47 10.98 -1.32 -7.62
C PHE A 47 9.75 -2.19 -7.43
N ILE A 48 8.73 -1.89 -8.22
CA ILE A 48 7.49 -2.64 -8.22
C ILE A 48 7.62 -3.77 -9.22
N SER A 49 7.41 -5.00 -8.75
CA SER A 49 7.47 -6.19 -9.59
C SER A 49 6.15 -6.43 -10.32
N LEU A 50 6.21 -7.08 -11.48
CA LEU A 50 5.00 -7.50 -12.22
C LEU A 50 4.14 -8.47 -11.39
N SER A 51 4.77 -9.35 -10.62
CA SER A 51 4.06 -10.29 -9.73
C SER A 51 3.21 -9.57 -8.68
N GLU A 52 3.66 -8.41 -8.18
CA GLU A 52 2.86 -7.62 -7.24
C GLU A 52 1.64 -7.00 -7.91
N LEU A 53 1.81 -6.48 -9.13
CA LEU A 53 0.68 -5.97 -9.93
C LEU A 53 -0.34 -7.08 -10.22
N ASP A 54 0.12 -8.29 -10.53
CA ASP A 54 -0.74 -9.44 -10.78
C ASP A 54 -1.56 -9.84 -9.53
N LEU A 55 -0.95 -9.83 -8.35
CA LEU A 55 -1.65 -10.12 -7.09
C LEU A 55 -2.76 -9.10 -6.82
N ILE A 56 -2.48 -7.81 -7.04
CA ILE A 56 -3.45 -6.73 -6.87
C ILE A 56 -4.58 -6.85 -7.89
N GLN A 57 -4.25 -7.15 -9.15
CA GLN A 57 -5.23 -7.36 -10.21
C GLN A 57 -6.14 -8.56 -9.95
N GLN A 58 -5.59 -9.67 -9.45
CA GLN A 58 -6.35 -10.86 -9.06
C GLN A 58 -7.30 -10.55 -7.89
N ALA A 59 -6.83 -9.82 -6.88
CA ALA A 59 -7.66 -9.41 -5.75
C ALA A 59 -8.83 -8.51 -6.20
N ALA A 60 -8.58 -7.54 -7.08
CA ALA A 60 -9.61 -6.68 -7.63
C ALA A 60 -10.69 -7.49 -8.38
N ALA A 61 -10.28 -8.50 -9.16
CA ALA A 61 -11.20 -9.35 -9.93
C ALA A 61 -12.14 -10.20 -9.08
N VAL A 62 -11.71 -10.62 -7.88
CA VAL A 62 -12.52 -11.49 -6.99
C VAL A 62 -13.33 -10.72 -5.94
N THR A 63 -13.15 -9.39 -5.83
CA THR A 63 -13.84 -8.59 -4.80
C THR A 63 -15.35 -8.54 -5.01
N GLU A 64 -15.81 -8.25 -6.24
CA GLU A 64 -17.26 -8.23 -6.53
C GLU A 64 -17.89 -9.63 -6.46
N PRO A 65 -17.27 -10.69 -7.02
CA PRO A 65 -17.74 -12.07 -6.82
C PRO A 65 -17.93 -12.44 -5.34
N ALA A 66 -17.01 -12.07 -4.45
CA ALA A 66 -17.15 -12.32 -3.02
C ALA A 66 -18.35 -11.57 -2.42
N ARG A 67 -18.56 -10.31 -2.82
CA ARG A 67 -19.71 -9.50 -2.37
C ARG A 67 -21.03 -10.09 -2.84
N GLU A 68 -21.12 -10.53 -4.09
CA GLU A 68 -22.33 -11.16 -4.63
C GLU A 68 -22.65 -12.46 -3.91
N GLN A 69 -21.65 -13.31 -3.64
CA GLN A 69 -21.84 -14.53 -2.84
C GLN A 69 -22.38 -14.21 -1.44
N ILE A 70 -21.83 -13.21 -0.75
CA ILE A 70 -22.34 -12.80 0.57
C ILE A 70 -23.77 -12.24 0.48
N LYS A 71 -24.11 -11.48 -0.57
CA LYS A 71 -25.48 -11.01 -0.80
C LYS A 71 -26.45 -12.19 -0.98
N LEU A 72 -26.06 -13.21 -1.74
CA LEU A 72 -26.88 -14.42 -1.93
C LEU A 72 -27.10 -15.15 -0.60
N LEU A 73 -26.06 -15.28 0.23
CA LEU A 73 -26.18 -15.86 1.58
C LEU A 73 -27.15 -15.06 2.46
N LEU A 74 -27.10 -13.73 2.40
CA LEU A 74 -28.00 -12.86 3.15
C LEU A 74 -29.46 -12.99 2.66
N GLN A 75 -29.67 -13.12 1.35
CA GLN A 75 -31.00 -13.29 0.74
C GLN A 75 -31.68 -14.61 1.10
N LYS A 76 -30.91 -15.66 1.43
CA LYS A 76 -31.46 -16.95 1.88
C LYS A 76 -32.27 -16.83 3.18
N GLN A 77 -32.04 -15.79 3.99
CA GLN A 77 -32.67 -15.60 5.31
C GLN A 77 -32.63 -16.86 6.20
N SER A 78 -31.57 -17.65 6.06
CA SER A 78 -31.40 -18.90 6.81
C SER A 78 -31.05 -18.62 8.27
N THR A 79 -31.64 -19.39 9.19
CA THR A 79 -31.30 -19.37 10.61
C THR A 79 -29.91 -19.95 10.91
N LEU A 80 -29.26 -20.56 9.92
CA LEU A 80 -27.87 -21.03 10.03
C LEU A 80 -26.88 -19.87 10.05
N TYR A 81 -27.25 -18.71 9.51
CA TYR A 81 -26.36 -17.58 9.33
C TYR A 81 -26.63 -16.46 10.32
N GLU A 82 -25.54 -15.84 10.77
CA GLU A 82 -25.59 -14.63 11.58
C GLU A 82 -25.69 -13.42 10.64
N GLN A 83 -26.92 -12.90 10.44
CA GLN A 83 -27.20 -11.84 9.44
C GLN A 83 -26.32 -10.62 9.61
N ILE A 84 -26.11 -10.16 10.85
CA ILE A 84 -25.28 -8.99 11.15
C ILE A 84 -23.83 -9.18 10.70
N ASN A 85 -23.31 -10.42 10.73
CA ASN A 85 -21.95 -10.71 10.30
C ASN A 85 -21.82 -10.70 8.77
N LEU A 86 -22.84 -11.18 8.04
CA LEU A 86 -22.92 -11.05 6.58
C LEU A 86 -22.99 -9.57 6.16
N GLU A 87 -23.84 -8.78 6.80
CA GLU A 87 -23.97 -7.33 6.54
C GLU A 87 -22.66 -6.57 6.80
N ARG A 88 -21.99 -6.86 7.93
CA ARG A 88 -20.67 -6.28 8.24
C ARG A 88 -19.65 -6.61 7.16
N SER A 89 -19.60 -7.85 6.69
CA SER A 89 -18.69 -8.24 5.62
C SER A 89 -18.98 -7.55 4.29
N LEU A 90 -20.26 -7.34 3.94
CA LEU A 90 -20.62 -6.55 2.76
C LEU A 90 -20.14 -5.11 2.85
N GLN A 91 -20.29 -4.48 4.02
CA GLN A 91 -19.86 -3.12 4.25
C GLN A 91 -18.33 -2.99 4.18
N LEU A 92 -17.59 -3.95 4.78
CA LEU A 92 -16.13 -3.98 4.72
C LEU A 92 -15.61 -4.13 3.29
N LEU A 93 -16.23 -5.00 2.49
CA LEU A 93 -15.82 -5.23 1.11
C LEU A 93 -16.24 -4.11 0.15
N LYS A 94 -17.10 -3.17 0.56
CA LYS A 94 -17.66 -2.12 -0.31
C LYS A 94 -16.61 -1.13 -0.81
N GLU A 95 -15.64 -0.76 0.02
CA GLU A 95 -14.67 0.32 -0.27
C GLU A 95 -13.38 -0.22 -0.93
N ILE A 96 -13.15 -1.53 -0.83
CA ILE A 96 -11.95 -2.21 -1.33
C ILE A 96 -11.75 -2.10 -2.85
N PRO A 97 -12.78 -2.28 -3.72
CA PRO A 97 -12.58 -2.28 -5.18
C PRO A 97 -11.96 -0.99 -5.70
N ALA A 98 -12.50 0.16 -5.27
CA ALA A 98 -12.02 1.47 -5.71
C ALA A 98 -10.57 1.71 -5.25
N ALA A 99 -10.26 1.36 -4.00
CA ALA A 99 -8.91 1.48 -3.46
C ALA A 99 -7.91 0.62 -4.23
N LEU A 100 -8.23 -0.65 -4.53
CA LEU A 100 -7.37 -1.54 -5.29
C LEU A 100 -7.15 -1.06 -6.74
N GLN A 101 -8.20 -0.60 -7.42
CA GLN A 101 -8.09 -0.08 -8.79
C GLN A 101 -7.24 1.19 -8.85
N ASN A 102 -7.47 2.13 -7.93
CA ASN A 102 -6.68 3.35 -7.83
C ASN A 102 -5.21 3.04 -7.54
N ASN A 103 -4.95 2.04 -6.70
CA ASN A 103 -3.59 1.63 -6.37
C ASN A 103 -2.90 0.94 -7.55
N LEU A 104 -3.59 0.04 -8.22
CA LEU A 104 -3.08 -0.67 -9.39
C LEU A 104 -2.69 0.31 -10.51
N ALA A 105 -3.56 1.25 -10.84
CA ALA A 105 -3.28 2.26 -11.86
C ALA A 105 -2.04 3.11 -11.51
N TYR A 106 -1.86 3.45 -10.24
CA TYR A 106 -0.68 4.16 -9.78
C TYR A 106 0.59 3.30 -9.86
N LEU A 107 0.55 2.06 -9.37
CA LEU A 107 1.72 1.18 -9.38
C LEU A 107 2.13 0.79 -10.80
N GLN A 108 1.19 0.71 -11.75
CA GLN A 108 1.49 0.57 -13.18
C GLN A 108 2.24 1.79 -13.73
N GLN A 109 1.87 3.01 -13.32
CA GLN A 109 2.63 4.22 -13.70
C GLN A 109 4.05 4.20 -13.13
N ILE A 110 4.19 3.81 -11.85
CA ILE A 110 5.50 3.66 -11.20
C ILE A 110 6.35 2.59 -11.92
N GLN A 111 5.76 1.44 -12.24
CA GLN A 111 6.45 0.35 -12.94
C GLN A 111 6.97 0.79 -14.31
N ASN A 112 6.21 1.60 -15.05
CA ASN A 112 6.68 2.14 -16.32
C ASN A 112 7.82 3.15 -16.12
N TRP A 113 7.66 4.05 -15.15
CA TRP A 113 8.63 5.09 -14.84
C TRP A 113 9.96 4.53 -14.29
N GLN A 114 9.95 3.41 -13.56
CA GLN A 114 11.17 2.89 -12.93
C GLN A 114 12.28 2.57 -13.95
N SER A 115 11.91 2.28 -15.20
CA SER A 115 12.85 2.03 -16.31
C SER A 115 13.71 3.23 -16.73
N THR A 116 13.21 4.46 -16.54
CA THR A 116 13.93 5.71 -16.86
C THR A 116 14.29 6.53 -15.62
N SER A 117 13.78 6.12 -14.45
CA SER A 117 13.90 6.85 -13.19
C SER A 117 15.34 7.14 -12.78
N SER A 118 16.26 6.18 -12.96
CA SER A 118 17.67 6.31 -12.58
C SER A 118 18.36 7.46 -13.31
N ILE A 119 18.11 7.59 -14.62
CA ILE A 119 18.65 8.64 -15.48
C ILE A 119 18.11 10.01 -15.05
N GLU A 120 16.79 10.11 -14.86
CA GLU A 120 16.12 11.35 -14.48
C GLU A 120 16.60 11.84 -13.10
N ILE A 121 16.66 10.93 -12.12
CA ILE A 121 17.10 11.25 -10.76
C ILE A 121 18.60 11.61 -10.75
N ALA A 122 19.44 10.86 -11.46
CA ALA A 122 20.88 11.17 -11.56
C ALA A 122 21.11 12.57 -12.12
N LYS A 123 20.40 12.91 -13.20
CA LYS A 123 20.48 14.24 -13.83
C LYS A 123 20.08 15.34 -12.86
N LEU A 124 18.92 15.19 -12.21
CA LEU A 124 18.40 16.16 -11.26
C LEU A 124 19.37 16.35 -10.07
N PHE A 125 19.81 15.25 -9.46
CA PHE A 125 20.66 15.28 -8.27
C PHE A 125 22.07 15.80 -8.56
N ASN A 126 22.65 15.52 -9.73
CA ASN A 126 23.95 16.05 -10.12
C ASN A 126 23.94 17.56 -10.43
N GLN A 127 22.76 18.16 -10.64
CA GLN A 127 22.60 19.60 -10.85
C GLN A 127 22.53 20.38 -9.54
N ILE A 128 21.92 19.82 -8.48
CA ILE A 128 21.62 20.53 -7.22
C ILE A 128 22.85 21.25 -6.62
N PRO A 129 24.03 20.63 -6.47
CA PRO A 129 25.19 21.30 -5.86
C PRO A 129 25.78 22.44 -6.72
N LYS A 130 25.37 22.55 -7.99
CA LYS A 130 25.91 23.53 -8.94
C LYS A 130 25.04 24.78 -9.06
N LEU A 131 23.86 24.80 -8.42
CA LEU A 131 22.89 25.89 -8.52
C LEU A 131 23.38 27.12 -7.75
N ARG A 132 23.57 28.24 -8.47
CA ARG A 132 24.08 29.50 -7.90
C ARG A 132 23.03 30.58 -7.84
N THR A 133 22.18 30.69 -8.86
CA THR A 133 21.20 31.77 -8.96
C THR A 133 19.87 31.42 -8.27
N ALA A 134 19.05 32.44 -8.01
CA ALA A 134 17.73 32.24 -7.43
C ALA A 134 16.80 31.53 -8.42
N GLU A 135 16.88 31.89 -9.70
CA GLU A 135 16.10 31.30 -10.79
C GLU A 135 16.41 29.81 -10.97
N GLU A 136 17.69 29.43 -10.96
CA GLU A 136 18.14 28.04 -11.04
C GLU A 136 17.59 27.20 -9.88
N LYS A 137 17.62 27.74 -8.66
CA LYS A 137 17.08 27.08 -7.46
C LYS A 137 15.57 26.91 -7.54
N ILE A 138 14.85 27.91 -8.06
CA ILE A 138 13.40 27.83 -8.27
C ILE A 138 13.07 26.73 -9.28
N GLN A 139 13.77 26.68 -10.41
CA GLN A 139 13.53 25.68 -11.46
C GLN A 139 13.78 24.25 -10.95
N ALA A 140 14.92 24.01 -10.29
CA ALA A 140 15.22 22.70 -9.70
C ALA A 140 14.18 22.29 -8.65
N ASN A 141 13.69 23.24 -7.85
CA ASN A 141 12.64 22.98 -6.87
C ASN A 141 11.31 22.57 -7.52
N GLU A 142 10.95 23.14 -8.66
CA GLU A 142 9.76 22.70 -9.40
C GLU A 142 9.93 21.30 -9.99
N GLU A 143 11.11 20.92 -10.46
CA GLU A 143 11.37 19.54 -10.91
C GLU A 143 11.31 18.53 -9.76
N ILE A 144 11.92 18.86 -8.61
CA ILE A 144 11.82 18.04 -7.40
C ILE A 144 10.35 17.90 -6.98
N LYS A 145 9.60 19.00 -6.91
CA LYS A 145 8.16 18.98 -6.59
C LYS A 145 7.39 18.05 -7.52
N LYS A 146 7.65 18.08 -8.83
CA LYS A 146 6.99 17.17 -9.79
C LYS A 146 7.27 15.70 -9.47
N LEU A 147 8.53 15.36 -9.18
CA LEU A 147 8.91 14.00 -8.79
C LEU A 147 8.18 13.55 -7.51
N PHE A 148 8.17 14.39 -6.47
CA PHE A 148 7.47 14.07 -5.23
C PHE A 148 5.95 14.00 -5.40
N ARG A 149 5.36 14.87 -6.23
CA ARG A 149 3.93 14.82 -6.55
C ARG A 149 3.55 13.52 -7.24
N PHE A 150 4.41 13.04 -8.15
CA PHE A 150 4.22 11.76 -8.81
C PHE A 150 4.33 10.59 -7.82
N LEU A 151 5.40 10.54 -7.03
CA LEU A 151 5.62 9.46 -6.06
C LEU A 151 4.57 9.44 -4.94
N LEU A 152 4.13 10.59 -4.45
CA LEU A 152 3.22 10.72 -3.30
C LEU A 152 1.75 10.92 -3.68
N ARG A 153 1.46 11.07 -4.98
CA ARG A 153 0.15 11.41 -5.54
C ARG A 153 -0.50 12.65 -4.90
N ASN A 154 0.31 13.64 -4.53
CA ASN A 154 -0.23 14.81 -3.84
C ASN A 154 0.58 16.09 -4.08
N PRO A 155 -0.08 17.21 -4.43
CA PRO A 155 0.56 18.52 -4.59
C PRO A 155 1.26 19.06 -3.34
N ASN A 156 0.83 18.62 -2.15
CA ASN A 156 1.22 19.18 -0.85
C ASN A 156 2.27 18.34 -0.10
N PHE A 157 2.96 17.42 -0.79
CA PHE A 157 3.97 16.53 -0.19
C PHE A 157 3.47 15.71 1.01
N ASN A 158 2.20 15.33 1.01
CA ASN A 158 1.59 14.45 2.00
C ASN A 158 0.89 13.29 1.29
N PHE A 159 0.80 12.13 1.91
CA PHE A 159 0.08 11.00 1.32
C PHE A 159 -1.42 11.30 1.28
N TYR A 160 -2.02 11.20 0.10
CA TYR A 160 -3.47 11.24 -0.01
C TYR A 160 -4.03 9.86 0.37
N ALA A 161 -4.40 9.70 1.65
CA ALA A 161 -4.76 8.41 2.23
C ALA A 161 -5.93 7.73 1.51
N GLN A 162 -6.86 8.51 0.93
CA GLN A 162 -8.03 7.96 0.23
C GLN A 162 -7.68 7.30 -1.12
N ASP A 163 -6.51 7.61 -1.68
CA ASP A 163 -6.07 7.09 -2.99
C ASP A 163 -5.19 5.85 -2.87
N ILE A 164 -4.84 5.45 -1.65
CA ILE A 164 -3.92 4.35 -1.38
C ILE A 164 -4.57 3.30 -0.48
N VAL A 165 -4.13 2.05 -0.64
CA VAL A 165 -4.38 1.03 0.36
C VAL A 165 -3.49 1.33 1.57
N HIS A 166 -4.12 1.77 2.66
CA HIS A 166 -3.46 2.08 3.93
C HIS A 166 -3.77 1.04 5.01
N GLU A 167 -3.29 1.25 6.23
CA GLU A 167 -3.39 0.32 7.36
C GLU A 167 -4.83 -0.08 7.71
N GLY A 168 -5.81 0.80 7.44
CA GLY A 168 -7.22 0.57 7.75
C GLY A 168 -7.80 -0.61 6.96
N PRO A 169 -7.88 -0.52 5.63
CA PRO A 169 -8.32 -1.63 4.77
C PRO A 169 -7.52 -2.93 5.00
N ALA A 170 -6.20 -2.84 5.23
CA ALA A 170 -5.36 -3.99 5.52
C ALA A 170 -5.71 -4.68 6.83
N ALA A 171 -5.92 -3.92 7.92
CA ALA A 171 -6.35 -4.48 9.19
C ALA A 171 -7.77 -5.05 9.12
N GLN A 172 -8.68 -4.37 8.43
CA GLN A 172 -10.06 -4.79 8.25
C GLN A 172 -10.17 -6.13 7.51
N ILE A 173 -9.49 -6.28 6.37
CA ILE A 173 -9.56 -7.54 5.61
C ILE A 173 -8.87 -8.68 6.35
N LYS A 174 -7.79 -8.40 7.10
CA LYS A 174 -7.13 -9.38 7.97
C LYS A 174 -8.08 -9.88 9.04
N GLY A 175 -8.77 -8.96 9.74
CA GLY A 175 -9.76 -9.32 10.76
C GLY A 175 -10.92 -10.14 10.20
N LEU A 176 -11.41 -9.79 8.99
CA LEU A 176 -12.44 -10.56 8.32
C LEU A 176 -11.96 -11.98 7.97
N MET A 177 -10.77 -12.11 7.38
CA MET A 177 -10.16 -13.40 7.02
C MET A 177 -10.00 -14.32 8.24
N GLU A 178 -9.40 -13.82 9.31
CA GLU A 178 -9.21 -14.58 10.56
C GLU A 178 -10.54 -14.97 11.24
N SER A 179 -11.59 -14.15 11.06
CA SER A 179 -12.92 -14.45 11.58
C SER A 179 -13.62 -15.52 10.75
N LEU A 180 -13.50 -15.48 9.41
CA LEU A 180 -14.09 -16.50 8.53
C LEU A 180 -13.52 -17.90 8.79
N GLU A 181 -12.21 -18.01 9.04
CA GLU A 181 -11.57 -19.28 9.44
C GLU A 181 -12.17 -19.88 10.73
N LYS A 182 -12.79 -19.04 11.57
CA LYS A 182 -13.48 -19.41 12.82
C LYS A 182 -14.99 -19.55 12.68
N GLY A 183 -15.52 -19.52 11.45
CA GLY A 183 -16.94 -19.72 11.19
C GLY A 183 -17.81 -18.49 11.44
N PHE A 184 -17.24 -17.28 11.31
CA PHE A 184 -17.91 -16.00 11.60
C PHE A 184 -19.30 -15.82 10.98
N PHE A 185 -19.58 -16.43 9.83
CA PHE A 185 -20.91 -16.33 9.22
C PHE A 185 -21.97 -17.22 9.84
N PHE A 186 -21.59 -18.25 10.58
CA PHE A 186 -22.53 -19.20 11.15
C PHE A 186 -23.03 -18.74 12.50
N HIS A 187 -24.33 -18.95 12.73
CA HIS A 187 -24.94 -18.72 14.02
C HIS A 187 -24.42 -19.75 15.04
N VAL A 188 -23.91 -19.24 16.16
CA VAL A 188 -23.49 -20.03 17.32
C VAL A 188 -24.54 -19.86 18.41
N SER A 189 -25.10 -20.97 18.89
CA SER A 189 -26.11 -20.93 19.95
C SER A 189 -25.48 -20.53 21.29
N LEU A 190 -26.28 -19.98 22.21
CA LEU A 190 -25.82 -19.58 23.54
C LEU A 190 -25.20 -20.74 24.33
N ASP A 191 -25.71 -21.96 24.16
CA ASP A 191 -25.17 -23.16 24.81
C ASP A 191 -23.80 -23.55 24.23
N GLU A 192 -23.63 -23.46 22.91
CA GLU A 192 -22.34 -23.69 22.24
C GLU A 192 -21.29 -22.65 22.65
N GLU A 193 -21.70 -21.38 22.77
CA GLU A 193 -20.84 -20.29 23.22
C GLU A 193 -20.43 -20.48 24.70
N TYR A 194 -21.38 -20.82 25.57
CA TYR A 194 -21.12 -21.09 26.99
C TYR A 194 -20.15 -22.26 27.18
N LYS A 195 -20.30 -23.32 26.38
CA LYS A 195 -19.43 -24.49 26.38
C LYS A 195 -18.12 -24.28 25.61
N LYS A 196 -17.93 -23.11 24.98
CA LYS A 196 -16.78 -22.78 24.12
C LYS A 196 -16.51 -23.86 23.07
N VAL A 197 -17.57 -24.35 22.44
CA VAL A 197 -17.48 -25.40 21.43
C VAL A 197 -16.68 -24.87 20.24
N SER A 198 -15.63 -25.60 19.84
CA SER A 198 -14.82 -25.20 18.69
C SER A 198 -15.64 -25.22 17.41
N PHE A 199 -15.33 -24.32 16.47
CA PHE A 199 -16.02 -24.30 15.17
C PHE A 199 -15.95 -25.64 14.42
N GLU A 200 -14.86 -26.41 14.54
CA GLU A 200 -14.75 -27.76 13.97
C GLU A 200 -15.85 -28.73 14.45
N MET A 201 -16.35 -28.56 15.68
CA MET A 201 -17.49 -29.34 16.17
C MET A 201 -18.81 -28.79 15.65
N ILE A 202 -18.95 -27.46 15.57
CA ILE A 202 -20.14 -26.78 15.03
C ILE A 202 -20.33 -27.14 13.54
N LYS A 203 -19.24 -27.27 12.76
CA LYS A 203 -19.28 -27.68 11.35
C LYS A 203 -20.06 -28.98 11.13
N LYS A 204 -20.03 -29.92 12.08
CA LYS A 204 -20.69 -31.23 11.94
C LYS A 204 -22.22 -31.16 11.83
N ARG A 205 -22.84 -30.08 12.34
CA ARG A 205 -24.30 -29.87 12.23
C ARG A 205 -24.72 -29.04 11.01
N ILE A 206 -23.76 -28.44 10.30
CA ILE A 206 -24.04 -27.57 9.16
C ILE A 206 -24.10 -28.42 7.88
N PRO A 207 -25.14 -28.26 7.03
CA PRO A 207 -25.19 -28.96 5.75
C PRO A 207 -23.95 -28.68 4.91
N TRP A 208 -23.40 -29.72 4.27
CA TRP A 208 -22.19 -29.60 3.45
C TRP A 208 -22.30 -28.51 2.37
N ALA A 209 -23.45 -28.39 1.71
CA ALA A 209 -23.66 -27.40 0.66
C ALA A 209 -23.44 -25.96 1.17
N GLU A 210 -23.96 -25.64 2.36
CA GLU A 210 -23.80 -24.32 2.99
C GLU A 210 -22.34 -24.08 3.42
N LEU A 211 -21.64 -25.12 3.89
CA LEU A 211 -20.20 -25.03 4.19
C LEU A 211 -19.37 -24.71 2.95
N GLN A 212 -19.72 -25.27 1.79
CA GLN A 212 -18.99 -25.02 0.53
C GLN A 212 -19.18 -23.60 0.03
N GLU A 213 -20.39 -23.04 0.15
CA GLU A 213 -20.63 -21.66 -0.24
C GLU A 213 -19.80 -20.67 0.59
N VAL A 214 -19.74 -20.86 1.91
CA VAL A 214 -18.90 -20.03 2.78
C VAL A 214 -17.42 -20.25 2.53
N ALA A 215 -16.99 -21.48 2.20
CA ALA A 215 -15.60 -21.78 1.87
C ALA A 215 -15.12 -21.05 0.60
N GLU A 216 -15.99 -20.89 -0.41
CA GLU A 216 -15.63 -20.11 -1.61
C GLU A 216 -15.51 -18.62 -1.29
N VAL A 217 -16.36 -18.07 -0.41
CA VAL A 217 -16.21 -16.71 0.08
C VAL A 217 -14.89 -16.54 0.83
N GLU A 218 -14.54 -17.48 1.73
CA GLU A 218 -13.29 -17.46 2.47
C GLU A 218 -12.08 -17.46 1.53
N LYS A 219 -12.09 -18.33 0.53
CA LYS A 219 -11.03 -18.41 -0.50
C LYS A 219 -10.89 -17.08 -1.26
N ASN A 220 -11.99 -16.46 -1.64
CA ASN A 220 -11.97 -15.16 -2.30
C ASN A 220 -11.42 -14.07 -1.36
N VAL A 221 -11.88 -14.01 -0.11
CA VAL A 221 -11.36 -13.08 0.90
C VAL A 221 -9.86 -13.26 1.17
N ARG A 222 -9.39 -14.51 1.18
CA ARG A 222 -7.95 -14.82 1.29
C ARG A 222 -7.15 -14.27 0.12
N GLN A 223 -7.69 -14.33 -1.10
CA GLN A 223 -7.07 -13.74 -2.27
C GLN A 223 -7.11 -12.20 -2.23
N ILE A 224 -8.23 -11.61 -1.80
CA ILE A 224 -8.35 -10.15 -1.60
C ILE A 224 -7.29 -9.66 -0.62
N LYS A 225 -7.12 -10.37 0.52
CA LYS A 225 -6.09 -10.06 1.52
C LYS A 225 -4.70 -10.01 0.90
N LYS A 226 -4.30 -11.02 0.12
CA LYS A 226 -2.98 -11.04 -0.53
C LYS A 226 -2.74 -9.81 -1.41
N GLY A 227 -3.72 -9.39 -2.19
CA GLY A 227 -3.60 -8.19 -3.02
C GLY A 227 -3.57 -6.90 -2.21
N ILE A 228 -4.36 -6.80 -1.13
CA ILE A 228 -4.33 -5.65 -0.21
C ILE A 228 -2.97 -5.54 0.48
N ASP A 229 -2.41 -6.65 0.97
CA ASP A 229 -1.08 -6.65 1.61
C ASP A 229 0.00 -6.22 0.60
N ALA A 230 -0.01 -6.77 -0.62
CA ALA A 230 0.92 -6.38 -1.68
C ALA A 230 0.81 -4.89 -2.04
N ALA A 231 -0.41 -4.36 -2.17
CA ALA A 231 -0.65 -2.94 -2.40
C ALA A 231 -0.13 -2.08 -1.25
N TYR A 232 -0.39 -2.48 0.00
CA TYR A 232 0.09 -1.77 1.19
C TYR A 232 1.62 -1.75 1.24
N GLU A 233 2.28 -2.89 1.05
CA GLU A 233 3.75 -2.97 1.04
C GLU A 233 4.38 -2.13 -0.08
N ALA A 234 3.79 -2.15 -1.28
CA ALA A 234 4.20 -1.29 -2.38
C ALA A 234 4.08 0.20 -2.03
N ASN A 235 2.95 0.62 -1.45
CA ASN A 235 2.76 2.00 -1.00
C ASN A 235 3.80 2.40 0.05
N MET A 236 4.06 1.53 1.03
CA MET A 236 5.07 1.80 2.07
C MET A 236 6.49 1.86 1.50
N ARG A 237 6.81 1.07 0.46
CA ARG A 237 8.07 1.21 -0.26
C ARG A 237 8.18 2.56 -0.96
N MET A 238 7.10 3.07 -1.55
CA MET A 238 7.07 4.40 -2.17
C MET A 238 7.20 5.53 -1.14
N VAL A 239 6.59 5.39 0.04
CA VAL A 239 6.80 6.28 1.20
C VAL A 239 8.28 6.35 1.56
N ASN A 240 8.90 5.19 1.76
CA ASN A 240 10.30 5.10 2.15
C ASN A 240 11.22 5.67 1.06
N PHE A 241 10.90 5.41 -0.20
CA PHE A 241 11.65 5.95 -1.33
C PHE A 241 11.59 7.48 -1.37
N ALA A 242 10.41 8.08 -1.20
CA ALA A 242 10.26 9.53 -1.14
C ALA A 242 11.05 10.14 0.03
N VAL A 243 10.97 9.54 1.23
CA VAL A 243 11.75 10.00 2.39
C VAL A 243 13.26 9.97 2.11
N ILE A 244 13.73 8.91 1.44
CA ILE A 244 15.13 8.76 1.06
C ILE A 244 15.55 9.83 0.04
N LEU A 245 14.78 10.00 -1.04
CA LEU A 245 15.05 11.02 -2.05
C LEU A 245 15.10 12.41 -1.42
N TYR A 246 14.20 12.69 -0.48
CA TYR A 246 14.13 13.97 0.19
C TYR A 246 15.36 14.24 1.04
N SER A 247 15.72 13.25 1.85
CA SER A 247 16.90 13.32 2.70
C SER A 247 18.17 13.52 1.87
N TYR A 248 18.21 12.94 0.68
CA TYR A 248 19.31 13.09 -0.26
C TYR A 248 19.36 14.48 -0.92
N VAL A 249 18.23 15.02 -1.38
CA VAL A 249 18.12 16.41 -1.87
C VAL A 249 18.64 17.39 -0.83
N LYS A 250 18.25 17.20 0.43
CA LYS A 250 18.67 18.03 1.57
C LYS A 250 20.18 17.98 1.80
N TRP A 251 20.78 16.79 1.71
CA TRP A 251 22.23 16.66 1.79
C TRP A 251 22.94 17.39 0.64
N LEU A 252 22.47 17.21 -0.60
CA LEU A 252 23.06 17.87 -1.77
C LEU A 252 23.01 19.40 -1.68
N THR A 253 21.97 19.98 -1.07
CA THR A 253 21.90 21.43 -0.86
C THR A 253 22.85 21.97 0.20
N SER A 254 23.30 21.11 1.13
CA SER A 254 24.22 21.51 2.20
C SER A 254 25.70 21.39 1.81
N ARG A 255 25.98 20.86 0.61
CA ARG A 255 27.31 20.64 0.06
C ARG A 255 27.73 21.77 -0.86
#